data_AF-A0A957ZKE3-F1
#
_entry.id   AF-A0A957ZKE3-F1
#
_cell.length_a   1.000
_cell.length_b   1.000
_cell.length_c   1.000
_cell.angle_alpha   90.00
_cell.angle_beta   90.00
_cell.angle_gamma   90.00
#
_symmetry.space_group_name_H-M   'P 1'
#
loop_
_entity.id
_entity.type
_entity.pdbx_description
1 polymer ?
#
loop_
_entity_poly.entity_id
_entity_poly.type
_entity_poly.pdbx_seq_one_letter_code
_entity_poly.pdbx_strand_id
1 'polypeptide(L)'
;MNNYRVLTLVNILAMVAIGISSPLLTLYLQGLGADFALISVILTSTIIVMLVGSYGWGWLADRLGRRKPLYVAGLAGVAIGYWWLSAANDVSHAWPARLLDGLSMAAVSTLG
;
A
#
# COMPACT_ATOMS: atom_id res chain seq x y z
N MET A 1 16.46 17.90 -16.92
CA MET A 1 16.96 17.69 -15.54
C MET A 1 15.89 17.93 -14.45
N ASN A 2 14.57 17.80 -14.73
CA ASN A 2 13.51 18.18 -13.77
C ASN A 2 12.72 17.04 -13.11
N ASN A 3 12.87 15.78 -13.53
CA ASN A 3 12.00 14.70 -13.03
C ASN A 3 12.49 14.07 -11.71
N TYR A 4 13.80 14.09 -11.45
CA TYR A 4 14.37 13.45 -10.26
C TYR A 4 13.98 14.19 -8.97
N ARG A 5 13.96 15.53 -8.97
CA ARG A 5 13.55 16.33 -7.81
C ARG A 5 12.10 16.03 -7.39
N VAL A 6 11.20 15.95 -8.37
CA VAL A 6 9.79 15.61 -8.13
C VAL A 6 9.67 14.18 -7.60
N LEU A 7 10.37 13.22 -8.21
CA LEU A 7 10.33 11.82 -7.77
C LEU A 7 10.86 11.64 -6.35
N THR A 8 11.94 12.33 -5.99
CA THR A 8 12.52 12.31 -4.64
C THR A 8 11.55 12.91 -3.62
N LEU A 9 10.95 14.06 -3.92
CA LEU A 9 9.94 14.68 -3.04
C LEU A 9 8.74 13.76 -2.82
N VAL A 10 8.21 13.16 -3.89
CA VAL A 10 7.08 12.22 -3.81
C VAL A 10 7.45 11.00 -2.96
N ASN A 11 8.64 10.43 -3.13
CA ASN A 11 9.10 9.31 -2.30
C ASN A 11 9.26 9.69 -0.83
N ILE A 12 9.82 10.86 -0.52
CA ILE A 12 9.94 11.33 0.86
C ILE A 12 8.56 11.41 1.52
N LEU A 13 7.60 12.04 0.84
CA LEU A 13 6.23 12.16 1.36
C LEU A 13 5.58 10.78 1.56
N ALA A 14 5.75 9.87 0.60
CA ALA A 14 5.22 8.51 0.70
C ALA A 14 5.83 7.73 1.88
N MET A 15 7.16 7.78 2.04
CA MET A 15 7.85 7.07 3.14
C MET A 15 7.48 7.64 4.52
N VAL A 16 7.33 8.96 4.64
CA VAL A 16 6.87 9.60 5.87
C VAL A 16 5.45 9.16 6.21
N ALA A 17 4.54 9.16 5.24
CA ALA A 17 3.15 8.71 5.45
C ALA A 17 3.08 7.25 5.92
N ILE A 18 3.86 6.36 5.31
CA ILE A 18 3.95 4.94 5.70
C ILE A 18 4.53 4.80 7.11
N GLY A 19 5.61 5.53 7.41
CA GLY A 19 6.26 5.50 8.73
C GLY A 19 5.32 5.89 9.85
N ILE A 20 4.55 6.96 9.68
CA ILE A 20 3.57 7.44 10.66
C ILE A 20 2.38 6.46 10.78
N SER A 21 1.90 5.91 9.66
CA SER A 21 0.70 5.06 9.65
C SER A 21 0.95 3.66 10.22
N SER A 22 2.17 3.12 10.07
CA SER A 22 2.46 1.73 10.43
C SER A 22 2.19 1.36 11.90
N PRO A 23 2.61 2.14 12.93
CA PRO A 23 2.26 1.80 14.32
C PRO A 23 0.79 2.10 14.64
N LEU A 24 0.20 3.11 14.00
CA LEU A 24 -1.19 3.51 14.24
C LEU A 24 -2.19 2.49 13.71
N LEU A 25 -1.82 1.73 12.69
CA LEU A 25 -2.68 0.76 12.03
C LEU A 25 -3.18 -0.33 12.97
N THR A 26 -2.28 -0.86 13.81
CA THR A 26 -2.63 -1.89 14.80
C THR A 26 -3.61 -1.34 15.84
N LEU A 27 -3.37 -0.12 16.34
CA LEU A 27 -4.29 0.55 17.25
C LEU A 27 -5.64 0.84 16.59
N TYR A 28 -5.64 1.23 15.32
CA TYR A 28 -6.86 1.50 14.56
C TYR A 28 -7.72 0.24 14.41
N LEU A 29 -7.12 -0.88 13.99
CA LEU A 29 -7.83 -2.15 13.86
C LEU A 29 -8.35 -2.65 15.22
N GLN A 30 -7.59 -2.47 16.29
CA GLN A 30 -8.05 -2.79 17.64
C GLN A 30 -9.22 -1.89 18.07
N GLY A 31 -9.17 -0.59 17.73
CA GLY A 31 -10.26 0.36 17.97
C GLY A 31 -11.54 0.02 17.19
N LEU A 32 -11.41 -0.64 16.04
CA LEU A 32 -12.53 -1.22 15.26
C LEU A 32 -13.04 -2.55 15.83
N GLY A 33 -12.45 -3.05 16.92
CA GLY A 33 -12.87 -4.28 17.60
C GLY A 33 -12.13 -5.54 17.14
N ALA A 34 -11.03 -5.44 16.38
CA ALA A 34 -10.20 -6.59 16.03
C ALA A 34 -9.42 -7.10 17.24
N ASP A 35 -9.37 -8.42 17.42
CA ASP A 35 -8.45 -9.06 18.34
C ASP A 35 -7.06 -9.24 17.72
N PHE A 36 -6.06 -9.59 18.54
CA PHE A 36 -4.68 -9.73 18.06
C PHE A 36 -4.50 -10.84 17.03
N ALA A 37 -5.31 -11.90 17.10
CA ALA A 37 -5.27 -12.99 16.13
C ALA A 37 -5.72 -12.49 14.75
N LEU A 38 -6.86 -11.79 14.67
CA LEU A 38 -7.37 -11.23 13.42
C LEU A 38 -6.45 -10.15 12.85
N ILE A 39 -5.90 -9.27 13.70
CA ILE A 39 -4.89 -8.29 13.28
C ILE A 39 -3.71 -9.00 12.61
N SER A 40 -3.19 -10.06 13.22
CA SER A 40 -2.06 -10.83 12.66
C SER A 40 -2.41 -11.44 11.29
N VAL A 41 -3.64 -11.94 11.13
CA VAL A 41 -4.14 -12.45 9.84
C VAL A 41 -4.23 -11.33 8.79
N ILE A 42 -4.73 -10.15 9.15
CA ILE A 42 -4.82 -8.99 8.25
C ILE A 42 -3.42 -8.55 7.79
N LEU A 43 -2.47 -8.42 8.72
CA LEU A 43 -1.11 -8.02 8.39
C LEU A 43 -0.41 -9.07 7.51
N THR A 44 -0.54 -10.35 7.87
CA THR A 44 0.07 -11.45 7.11
C THR A 44 -0.51 -11.57 5.70
N SER A 45 -1.84 -11.51 5.57
CA SER A 45 -2.50 -11.53 4.25
C SER A 45 -2.09 -10.33 3.39
N THR A 46 -1.89 -9.16 4.00
CA THR A 46 -1.37 -7.99 3.28
C THR A 46 0.04 -8.23 2.74
N ILE A 47 0.93 -8.84 3.53
CA ILE A 47 2.30 -9.19 3.10
C ILE A 47 2.27 -10.24 1.99
N ILE A 48 1.38 -11.24 2.07
CA ILE A 48 1.21 -12.26 1.02
C ILE A 48 0.78 -11.59 -0.29
N VAL A 49 -0.22 -10.70 -0.24
CA VAL A 49 -0.65 -9.94 -1.42
C VAL A 49 0.48 -9.08 -1.95
N MET A 50 1.26 -8.44 -1.08
CA MET A 50 2.41 -7.65 -1.50
C MET A 50 3.46 -8.50 -2.22
N LEU A 51 3.80 -9.67 -1.67
CA LEU A 51 4.77 -10.60 -2.25
C LEU A 51 4.34 -11.08 -3.65
N VAL A 52 3.09 -11.54 -3.79
CA VAL A 52 2.55 -11.97 -5.08
C VAL A 52 2.44 -10.79 -6.05
N GLY A 53 2.01 -9.64 -5.53
CA GLY A 53 1.90 -8.39 -6.29
C GLY A 53 3.24 -7.93 -6.85
N SER A 54 4.34 -8.06 -6.11
CA SER A 54 5.66 -7.61 -6.56
C SER A 54 6.11 -8.37 -7.82
N TYR A 55 5.89 -9.68 -7.85
CA TYR A 55 6.14 -10.48 -9.06
C TYR A 55 5.25 -10.02 -10.22
N GLY A 56 3.95 -9.83 -9.97
CA GLY A 56 2.98 -9.41 -10.99
C GLY A 56 3.31 -8.04 -11.61
N TRP A 57 3.63 -7.04 -10.78
CA TRP A 57 3.99 -5.70 -11.24
C TRP A 57 5.33 -5.67 -11.95
N GLY A 58 6.32 -6.44 -11.49
CA GLY A 58 7.61 -6.57 -12.17
C GLY A 58 7.45 -7.13 -13.58
N TRP A 59 6.74 -8.26 -13.71
CA TRP A 59 6.46 -8.87 -15.01
C TRP A 59 5.67 -7.94 -15.94
N LEU A 60 4.64 -7.26 -15.41
CA LEU A 60 3.82 -6.33 -16.19
C LEU A 60 4.64 -5.12 -16.68
N ALA A 61 5.53 -4.60 -15.84
CA ALA A 61 6.39 -3.47 -16.18
C ALA A 61 7.43 -3.83 -17.24
N ASP A 62 8.01 -5.02 -17.17
CA ASP A 62 8.94 -5.51 -18.17
C ASP A 62 8.23 -5.77 -19.51
N ARG A 63 7.00 -6.31 -19.48
CA ARG A 63 6.20 -6.51 -20.70
C ARG A 63 5.76 -5.21 -21.37
N LEU A 64 5.43 -4.17 -20.59
CA LEU A 64 4.99 -2.88 -21.11
C LEU A 64 6.15 -1.93 -21.44
N GLY A 65 7.37 -2.20 -20.94
CA GLY A 65 8.54 -1.35 -21.09
C GLY A 65 8.40 0.06 -20.45
N ARG A 66 7.37 0.27 -19.61
CA ARG A 66 7.00 1.58 -19.06
C ARG A 66 6.75 1.52 -17.55
N ARG A 67 7.78 1.82 -16.75
CA ARG A 67 7.72 1.77 -15.27
C ARG A 67 6.99 2.96 -14.64
N LYS A 68 7.19 4.17 -15.16
CA LYS A 68 6.66 5.41 -14.57
C LYS A 68 5.12 5.46 -14.43
N PRO A 69 4.31 5.07 -15.44
CA PRO A 69 2.86 5.11 -15.32
C PRO A 69 2.34 4.11 -14.27
N LEU A 70 2.97 2.94 -14.19
CA LEU A 70 2.62 1.88 -13.24
C LEU A 70 2.97 2.30 -11.81
N TYR A 71 4.10 2.97 -11.61
CA TYR A 71 4.47 3.57 -10.31
C TYR A 71 3.42 4.60 -9.85
N VAL A 72 2.98 5.49 -10.75
CA VAL A 72 1.94 6.49 -10.43
C VAL A 72 0.60 5.82 -10.13
N ALA A 73 0.23 4.77 -10.87
CA ALA A 73 -0.96 3.97 -10.57
C ALA A 73 -0.87 3.30 -9.19
N GLY A 74 0.31 2.80 -8.81
CA GLY A 74 0.58 2.28 -7.47
C GLY A 74 0.38 3.33 -6.38
N LEU A 75 0.94 4.53 -6.55
CA LEU A 75 0.73 5.64 -5.61
C LEU A 75 -0.75 6.04 -5.49
N ALA A 76 -1.48 6.05 -6.61
CA ALA A 76 -2.93 6.32 -6.60
C ALA A 76 -3.69 5.21 -5.85
N GLY A 77 -3.33 3.95 -6.05
CA GLY A 77 -3.91 2.81 -5.33
C GLY A 77 -3.68 2.89 -3.82
N VAL A 78 -2.48 3.29 -3.38
CA VAL A 78 -2.17 3.56 -1.96
C VAL A 78 -3.07 4.67 -1.42
N ALA A 79 -3.18 5.80 -2.13
CA ALA A 79 -4.04 6.90 -1.71
C ALA A 79 -5.51 6.50 -1.57
N ILE A 80 -6.03 5.71 -2.52
CA ILE A 80 -7.40 5.16 -2.47
C ILE A 80 -7.54 4.19 -1.30
N GLY A 81 -6.54 3.33 -1.05
CA GLY A 81 -6.52 2.40 0.07
C GLY A 81 -6.60 3.11 1.42
N TYR A 82 -5.80 4.16 1.63
CA TYR A 82 -5.86 4.97 2.87
C TYR A 82 -7.16 5.76 3.00
N TRP A 83 -7.67 6.30 1.90
CA TRP A 83 -8.97 6.99 1.91
C TRP A 83 -10.11 6.03 2.28
N TRP A 84 -10.13 4.82 1.72
CA TRP A 84 -11.08 3.78 2.10
C TRP A 84 -10.90 3.38 3.56
N LEU A 85 -9.66 3.14 4.00
CA LEU A 85 -9.37 2.79 5.38
C LEU A 85 -9.89 3.84 6.38
N SER A 86 -9.80 5.13 6.02
CA SER A 86 -10.29 6.25 6.84
C SER A 86 -11.82 6.29 7.00
N ALA A 87 -12.55 5.68 6.05
CA ALA A 87 -14.01 5.59 6.08
C ALA A 87 -14.52 4.24 6.62
N ALA A 88 -13.64 3.34 7.05
CA ALA A 88 -14.02 2.03 7.54
C ALA A 88 -14.61 2.12 8.95
N ASN A 89 -15.84 1.62 9.12
CA ASN A 89 -16.51 1.55 10.42
C ASN A 89 -16.30 0.22 11.14
N ASP A 90 -15.83 -0.81 10.42
CA ASP A 90 -15.62 -2.17 10.94
C ASP A 90 -14.37 -2.79 10.33
N VAL A 91 -13.83 -3.80 11.02
CA VAL A 91 -12.65 -4.58 10.59
C VAL A 91 -12.86 -5.22 9.22
N SER A 92 -14.07 -5.71 8.94
CA SER A 92 -14.42 -6.32 7.64
C SER A 92 -14.32 -5.34 6.47
N HIS A 93 -14.56 -4.05 6.70
CA HIS A 93 -14.38 -3.01 5.69
C HIS A 93 -12.91 -2.56 5.60
N ALA A 94 -12.19 -2.57 6.72
CA ALA A 94 -10.77 -2.23 6.77
C ALA A 94 -9.89 -3.28 6.07
N TRP A 95 -10.22 -4.57 6.15
CA TRP A 95 -9.38 -5.64 5.62
C TRP A 95 -9.21 -5.58 4.08
N PRO A 96 -10.25 -5.46 3.24
CA PRO A 96 -10.08 -5.26 1.80
C PRO A 96 -9.24 -4.03 1.46
N ALA A 97 -9.41 -2.93 2.20
CA ALA A 97 -8.60 -1.73 2.03
C ALA A 97 -7.10 -2.01 2.31
N ARG A 98 -6.79 -2.87 3.28
CA ARG A 98 -5.42 -3.34 3.55
C ARG A 98 -4.85 -4.17 2.40
N LEU A 99 -5.64 -5.06 1.81
CA LEU A 99 -5.18 -5.87 0.68
C LEU A 99 -4.91 -5.00 -0.55
N LEU A 100 -5.77 -4.01 -0.82
CA LEU A 100 -5.56 -3.03 -1.89
C LEU A 100 -4.28 -2.22 -1.66
N ASP A 101 -4.06 -1.76 -0.42
CA ASP A 101 -2.84 -1.05 -0.05
C ASP A 101 -1.61 -1.93 -0.27
N GLY A 102 -1.63 -3.19 0.16
CA GLY A 102 -0.53 -4.14 -0.06
C GLY A 102 -0.21 -4.37 -1.54
N LEU A 103 -1.24 -4.55 -2.38
CA LEU A 103 -1.07 -4.70 -3.83
C LEU A 103 -0.48 -3.43 -4.47
N SER A 104 -0.90 -2.27 -4.00
CA SER A 104 -0.48 -0.97 -4.51
C SER A 104 0.95 -0.64 -4.06
N MET A 105 1.30 -0.96 -2.81
CA MET A 105 2.66 -0.86 -2.27
C MET A 105 3.63 -1.80 -2.97
N ALA A 106 3.18 -2.97 -3.41
CA ALA A 106 4.00 -3.84 -4.24
C ALA A 106 4.41 -3.16 -5.56
N ALA A 107 3.49 -2.41 -6.18
CA ALA A 107 3.82 -1.63 -7.38
C ALA A 107 4.85 -0.53 -7.08
N VAL A 108 4.64 0.21 -5.99
CA VAL A 108 5.53 1.32 -5.59
C VAL A 108 6.94 0.82 -5.25
N SER A 109 7.04 -0.27 -4.49
CA SER A 109 8.32 -0.84 -4.05
C SER A 109 9.10 -1.56 -5.16
N THR A 110 8.41 -2.10 -6.17
CA THR A 110 9.05 -2.81 -7.29
C THR A 110 9.48 -1.87 -8.42
N LEU A 111 8.78 -0.75 -8.60
CA LEU A 111 8.92 0.11 -9.79
C LEU A 111 9.57 1.47 -9.52
N GLY A 112 9.64 1.89 -8.26
CA GLY A 112 10.29 3.12 -7.80
C GLY A 112 11.80 2.96 -7.70
#